data_AF-A0A969MC44-F1
#
_entry.id   AF-A0A969MC44-F1
#
_cell.length_a   1.000
_cell.length_b   1.000
_cell.length_c   1.000
_cell.angle_alpha   90.00
_cell.angle_beta   90.00
_cell.angle_gamma   90.00
#
_symmetry.space_group_name_H-M   'P 1'
#
loop_
_entity.id
_entity.type
_entity.pdbx_description
1 polymer ?
#
loop_
_entity_poly.entity_id
_entity_poly.type
_entity_poly.pdbx_seq_one_letter_code
_entity_poly.pdbx_strand_id
1 'polypeptide(L)'
;MMAINSTCQSEEFIEAINYWDLDKLYIDLSSAKGKRLTPTEKKLLRGILCGYSPGEIAQKVYQAKNSNSVRVSLSNGLYRYLEELLINLNEEEFKIKSWNKIPIYLEKAGYKRISYKVCLVYSVTVTASARFNFMLMEKL
;
A
#
# COMPACT_ATOMS: atom_id res chain seq x y z
N MET A 1 29.54 -21.62 -17.39
CA MET A 1 28.67 -20.51 -17.86
C MET A 1 27.25 -20.79 -17.39
N MET A 2 26.74 -20.03 -16.42
CA MET A 2 25.31 -20.00 -16.11
C MET A 2 24.94 -18.54 -15.91
N ALA A 3 24.21 -18.00 -16.89
CA ALA A 3 23.58 -16.70 -16.76
C ALA A 3 22.51 -16.83 -15.69
N ILE A 4 22.83 -16.39 -14.47
CA ILE A 4 21.81 -15.92 -13.55
C ILE A 4 21.14 -14.73 -14.23
N ASN A 5 20.02 -15.02 -14.89
CA ASN A 5 18.97 -14.05 -15.14
C ASN A 5 18.47 -13.59 -13.78
N SER A 6 19.27 -12.75 -13.13
CA SER A 6 18.84 -11.88 -12.06
C SER A 6 17.80 -10.98 -12.69
N THR A 7 16.54 -11.44 -12.69
CA THR A 7 15.38 -10.58 -12.68
C THR A 7 15.48 -9.76 -11.40
N CYS A 8 16.38 -8.76 -11.44
CA CYS A 8 16.35 -7.59 -10.59
C CYS A 8 14.94 -7.03 -10.79
N GLN A 9 14.01 -7.46 -9.95
CA GLN A 9 12.78 -6.74 -9.73
C GLN A 9 13.24 -5.43 -9.11
N SER A 10 13.61 -4.50 -10.00
CA SER A 10 14.15 -3.20 -9.67
C SER A 10 13.35 -2.66 -8.51
N GLU A 11 14.04 -2.44 -7.39
CA GLU A 11 13.58 -1.77 -6.19
C GLU A 11 13.31 -0.29 -6.52
N GLU A 12 12.47 -0.04 -7.51
CA GLU A 12 12.00 1.28 -7.87
C GLU A 12 10.88 1.63 -6.92
N PHE A 13 10.99 2.81 -6.28
CA PHE A 13 10.00 3.34 -5.35
C PHE A 13 9.93 2.55 -4.02
N ILE A 14 11.08 2.31 -3.39
CA ILE A 14 11.20 1.64 -2.07
C ILE A 14 10.41 2.41 -1.00
N GLU A 15 10.34 3.73 -1.13
CA GLU A 15 9.56 4.60 -0.25
C GLU A 15 8.08 4.18 -0.26
N ALA A 16 7.52 3.79 -1.40
CA ALA A 16 6.16 3.30 -1.47
C ALA A 16 5.97 2.02 -0.64
N ILE A 17 6.95 1.10 -0.66
CA ILE A 17 6.89 -0.16 0.09
C ILE A 17 6.95 0.09 1.61
N ASN A 18 7.73 1.09 2.03
CA ASN A 18 7.92 1.41 3.45
C ASN A 18 6.72 2.15 4.05
N TYR A 19 6.16 3.12 3.32
CA TYR A 19 5.12 4.01 3.83
C TYR A 19 3.69 3.55 3.51
N TRP A 20 3.50 2.59 2.61
CA TRP A 20 2.18 2.17 2.16
C TRP A 20 1.98 0.66 2.28
N ASP A 21 0.74 0.27 2.56
CA ASP A 21 0.34 -1.13 2.56
C ASP A 21 0.01 -1.59 1.13
N LEU A 22 1.06 -1.88 0.36
CA LEU A 22 0.93 -2.27 -1.04
C LEU A 22 0.18 -3.59 -1.24
N ASP A 23 0.33 -4.54 -0.31
CA ASP A 23 -0.38 -5.83 -0.37
C ASP A 23 -1.89 -5.62 -0.32
N LYS A 24 -2.35 -4.82 0.65
CA LYS A 24 -3.77 -4.48 0.76
C LYS A 24 -4.26 -3.71 -0.48
N LEU A 25 -3.51 -2.69 -0.91
CA LEU A 25 -3.85 -1.92 -2.12
C LEU A 25 -3.95 -2.80 -3.37
N TYR A 26 -3.07 -3.78 -3.54
CA TYR A 26 -3.12 -4.68 -4.69
C TYR A 26 -4.31 -5.62 -4.66
N ILE A 27 -4.68 -6.10 -3.47
CA ILE A 27 -5.87 -6.94 -3.30
C ILE A 27 -7.12 -6.12 -3.64
N ASP A 28 -7.28 -4.96 -3.02
CA ASP A 28 -8.47 -4.14 -3.20
C ASP A 28 -8.60 -3.60 -4.63
N LEU A 29 -7.49 -3.17 -5.25
CA LEU A 29 -7.50 -2.80 -6.67
C LEU A 29 -7.80 -3.99 -7.59
N SER A 30 -7.36 -5.21 -7.23
CA SER A 30 -7.66 -6.40 -8.05
C SER A 30 -9.14 -6.79 -7.94
N SER A 31 -9.75 -6.56 -6.78
CA SER A 31 -11.17 -6.71 -6.55
C SER A 31 -11.96 -5.66 -7.35
N ALA A 32 -11.55 -4.38 -7.30
CA ALA A 32 -12.19 -3.31 -8.06
C ALA A 32 -12.08 -3.53 -9.59
N LYS A 33 -10.91 -3.96 -10.08
CA LYS A 33 -10.70 -4.31 -11.48
C LYS A 33 -11.42 -5.59 -11.92
N GLY A 34 -11.76 -6.47 -10.99
CA GLY A 34 -12.21 -7.84 -11.25
C GLY A 34 -11.16 -8.75 -11.92
N LYS A 35 -9.89 -8.30 -11.99
CA LYS A 35 -8.76 -9.04 -12.57
C LYS A 35 -7.47 -8.73 -11.80
N ARG A 36 -6.47 -9.61 -11.93
CA ARG A 36 -5.14 -9.39 -11.35
C ARG A 36 -4.48 -8.14 -11.94
N LEU A 37 -3.86 -7.32 -11.09
CA LEU A 37 -3.04 -6.20 -11.54
C LEU A 37 -1.83 -6.72 -12.31
N THR A 38 -1.60 -6.11 -13.46
CA THR A 38 -0.39 -6.34 -14.24
C THR A 38 0.83 -5.79 -13.49
N PRO A 39 2.03 -6.37 -13.68
CA PRO A 39 3.26 -5.86 -13.07
C PRO A 39 3.50 -4.36 -13.37
N THR A 40 3.10 -3.95 -14.57
CA THR A 40 3.12 -2.58 -15.10
C THR A 40 2.28 -1.63 -14.24
N GLU A 41 1.02 -1.98 -13.96
CA GLU A 41 0.13 -1.18 -13.10
C GLU A 41 0.67 -1.07 -11.66
N LYS A 42 1.25 -2.15 -11.13
CA LYS A 42 1.83 -2.14 -9.79
C LYS A 42 2.98 -1.14 -9.68
N LYS A 43 3.85 -1.07 -10.69
CA LYS A 43 4.95 -0.10 -10.74
C LYS A 43 4.43 1.33 -10.89
N LEU A 44 3.41 1.55 -11.73
CA LEU A 44 2.79 2.86 -11.88
C LEU A 44 2.19 3.34 -10.55
N LEU A 45 1.46 2.48 -9.84
CA LEU A 45 0.88 2.80 -8.53
C LEU A 45 1.97 3.20 -7.53
N ARG A 46 3.05 2.41 -7.42
CA ARG A 46 4.18 2.74 -6.52
C ARG A 46 4.78 4.10 -6.83
N GLY A 47 4.97 4.42 -8.11
CA GLY A 47 5.48 5.72 -8.51
C GLY A 47 4.55 6.88 -8.11
N ILE A 48 3.24 6.72 -8.27
CA ILE A 48 2.24 7.73 -7.87
C ILE A 48 2.26 7.93 -6.36
N LEU A 49 2.38 6.85 -5.58
CA LEU A 49 2.48 6.89 -4.12
C LEU A 49 3.75 7.60 -3.64
N CYS A 50 4.83 7.53 -4.42
CA CYS A 50 6.05 8.30 -4.19
C CYS A 50 5.99 9.76 -4.70
N GLY A 51 4.87 10.18 -5.30
CA GLY A 51 4.69 11.55 -5.80
C GLY A 51 5.23 11.80 -7.21
N TYR A 52 5.60 10.76 -7.95
CA TYR A 52 6.02 10.91 -9.35
C TYR A 52 4.81 11.01 -10.29
N SER A 53 4.95 11.77 -11.36
CA SER A 53 3.93 11.82 -12.40
C SER A 53 3.95 10.55 -13.28
N PRO A 54 2.82 10.15 -13.89
CA PRO A 54 2.80 9.07 -14.89
C PRO A 54 3.73 9.35 -16.09
N GLY A 55 4.00 10.63 -16.34
CA GLY A 55 5.14 11.16 -17.10
C GLY A 55 6.44 10.42 -16.81
N GLU A 56 6.94 10.75 -15.64
CA GLU A 56 8.26 10.38 -15.14
C GLU A 56 8.35 8.90 -14.83
N ILE A 57 7.31 8.31 -14.25
CA ILE A 57 7.29 6.88 -13.91
C ILE A 57 7.44 6.06 -15.17
N ALA A 58 6.73 6.42 -16.24
CA ALA A 58 6.82 5.68 -17.47
C ALA A 58 8.18 5.81 -18.17
N GLN A 59 8.79 6.99 -18.09
CA GLN A 59 10.13 7.21 -18.59
C GLN A 59 11.15 6.38 -17.82
N LYS A 60 11.04 6.33 -16.49
CA LYS A 60 11.95 5.63 -15.59
C LYS A 60 11.79 4.11 -15.67
N VAL A 61 10.55 3.62 -15.62
CA VAL A 61 10.21 2.20 -15.54
C VAL A 61 10.21 1.51 -16.90
N TYR A 62 9.66 2.17 -17.94
CA TYR A 62 9.47 1.53 -19.24
C TYR A 62 10.56 1.87 -20.25
N GLN A 63 11.44 2.83 -19.94
CA GLN A 63 12.41 3.41 -20.89
C GLN A 63 11.77 3.78 -22.26
N ALA A 64 10.44 3.93 -22.25
CA ALA A 64 9.62 3.99 -23.44
C ALA A 64 9.55 5.45 -23.86
N LYS A 65 10.59 5.89 -24.57
CA LYS A 65 10.68 7.23 -25.16
C LYS A 65 9.53 7.54 -26.14
N ASN A 66 8.81 6.53 -26.65
CA ASN A 66 7.93 6.71 -27.82
C ASN A 66 6.54 6.05 -27.75
N SER A 67 6.04 5.67 -26.56
CA SER A 67 4.74 4.98 -26.43
C SER A 67 3.72 5.78 -25.63
N ASN A 68 3.48 7.04 -26.00
CA ASN A 68 2.52 7.92 -25.32
C ASN A 68 1.13 7.27 -25.17
N SER A 69 0.67 6.52 -26.16
CA SER A 69 -0.64 5.84 -26.12
C SER A 69 -0.71 4.75 -25.05
N VAL A 70 0.37 3.98 -24.86
CA VAL A 70 0.43 2.92 -23.83
C VAL A 70 0.51 3.54 -22.44
N ARG A 71 1.27 4.63 -22.29
CA ARG A 71 1.39 5.38 -21.04
C ARG A 71 0.05 5.96 -20.59
N VAL A 72 -0.67 6.59 -21.50
CA VAL A 72 -1.98 7.20 -21.23
C VAL A 72 -3.02 6.12 -20.97
N SER A 73 -3.05 5.05 -21.77
CA SER A 73 -4.02 3.95 -21.60
C SER A 73 -3.85 3.23 -20.27
N LEU A 74 -2.61 2.92 -19.87
CA LEU A 74 -2.34 2.27 -18.59
C LEU A 74 -2.68 3.17 -17.40
N SER A 75 -2.40 4.47 -17.52
CA SER A 75 -2.74 5.45 -16.47
C SER A 75 -4.25 5.63 -16.37
N ASN A 76 -4.96 5.76 -17.49
CA ASN A 76 -6.42 5.91 -17.51
C ASN A 76 -7.13 4.68 -16.92
N GLY A 77 -6.64 3.47 -17.22
CA GLY A 77 -7.14 2.24 -16.60
C GLY A 77 -6.93 2.26 -15.08
N LEU A 78 -5.71 2.55 -14.62
CA LEU A 78 -5.39 2.59 -13.20
C LEU A 78 -6.22 3.64 -12.44
N TYR A 79 -6.45 4.82 -13.01
CA TYR A 79 -7.29 5.86 -12.38
C TYR A 79 -8.73 5.42 -12.21
N ARG A 80 -9.30 4.75 -13.22
CA ARG A 80 -10.66 4.24 -13.13
C ARG A 80 -10.81 3.22 -12.01
N TYR A 81 -9.85 2.31 -11.85
CA TYR A 81 -9.88 1.32 -10.77
C TYR A 81 -9.68 1.97 -9.39
N LEU A 82 -8.87 3.02 -9.30
CA LEU A 82 -8.70 3.81 -8.08
C LEU A 82 -9.97 4.59 -7.73
N GLU A 83 -10.68 5.14 -8.72
CA GLU A 83 -11.98 5.78 -8.53
C GLU A 83 -12.98 4.76 -7.99
N GLU A 84 -13.14 3.60 -8.63
CA GLU A 84 -14.04 2.54 -8.17
C GLU A 84 -13.71 2.08 -6.75
N LEU A 85 -12.42 1.92 -6.42
CA LEU A 85 -12.00 1.59 -5.07
C LEU A 85 -12.38 2.67 -4.06
N LEU A 86 -12.20 3.96 -4.38
CA LEU A 86 -12.54 5.06 -3.48
C LEU A 86 -14.05 5.27 -3.35
N ILE A 87 -14.82 5.04 -4.42
CA ILE A 87 -16.29 5.00 -4.39
C ILE A 87 -16.76 3.90 -3.47
N ASN A 88 -16.20 2.69 -3.58
CA ASN A 88 -16.56 1.55 -2.75
C ASN A 88 -16.25 1.77 -1.26
N LEU A 89 -15.27 2.62 -0.94
CA LEU A 89 -14.87 2.90 0.45
C LEU A 89 -15.66 4.05 1.08
N ASN A 90 -16.07 5.05 0.29
CA ASN A 90 -16.77 6.23 0.80
C ASN A 90 -18.27 6.24 0.48
N GLU A 91 -18.77 5.24 -0.27
CA GLU A 91 -20.18 5.12 -0.72
C GLU A 91 -20.72 6.36 -1.47
N GLU A 92 -19.84 7.19 -2.00
CA GLU A 92 -20.16 8.44 -2.71
C GLU A 92 -19.50 8.49 -4.08
N GLU A 93 -20.13 9.20 -5.04
CA GLU A 93 -19.55 9.44 -6.37
C GLU A 93 -18.23 10.20 -6.25
N PHE A 94 -17.14 9.52 -6.59
CA PHE A 94 -15.79 10.04 -6.44
C PHE A 94 -15.05 10.07 -7.78
N LYS A 95 -14.54 11.25 -8.13
CA LYS A 95 -13.80 11.46 -9.39
C LYS A 95 -12.42 12.06 -9.13
N ILE A 96 -11.38 11.37 -9.60
CA ILE A 96 -9.99 11.81 -9.48
C ILE A 96 -9.72 12.88 -10.53
N LYS A 97 -9.76 14.15 -10.11
CA LYS A 97 -9.38 15.28 -10.98
C LYS A 97 -7.86 15.41 -11.17
N SER A 98 -7.06 14.88 -10.23
CA SER A 98 -5.61 15.04 -10.26
C SER A 98 -4.91 13.88 -9.56
N TRP A 99 -3.91 13.30 -10.22
CA TRP A 99 -3.13 12.17 -9.70
C TRP A 99 -2.40 12.48 -8.40
N ASN A 100 -1.98 13.73 -8.21
CA ASN A 100 -1.30 14.18 -7.00
C ASN A 100 -2.18 14.05 -5.73
N LYS A 101 -3.50 13.95 -5.88
CA LYS A 101 -4.40 13.74 -4.74
C LYS A 101 -4.59 12.28 -4.37
N ILE A 102 -4.19 11.33 -5.23
CA ILE A 102 -4.36 9.89 -4.98
C ILE A 102 -3.72 9.45 -3.67
N PRO A 103 -2.46 9.81 -3.37
CA PRO A 103 -1.86 9.47 -2.08
C PRO A 103 -2.72 9.99 -0.92
N ILE A 104 -3.21 11.23 -0.99
CA ILE A 104 -4.03 11.84 0.07
C ILE A 104 -5.33 11.04 0.29
N TYR A 105 -5.97 10.55 -0.76
CA TYR A 105 -7.19 9.75 -0.65
C TYR A 105 -6.92 8.37 -0.07
N LEU A 106 -5.83 7.72 -0.50
CA LEU A 106 -5.43 6.42 0.04
C LEU A 106 -4.97 6.52 1.50
N GLU A 107 -4.36 7.65 1.89
CA GLU A 107 -4.01 7.95 3.28
C GLU A 107 -5.27 8.06 4.14
N LYS A 108 -6.30 8.79 3.68
CA LYS A 108 -7.59 8.89 4.38
C LYS A 108 -8.32 7.54 4.49
N ALA A 109 -8.18 6.69 3.49
CA ALA A 109 -8.71 5.33 3.52
C ALA A 109 -7.89 4.35 4.41
N GLY A 110 -6.82 4.81 5.05
CA GLY A 110 -6.02 4.01 5.97
C GLY A 110 -5.04 3.04 5.31
N TYR A 111 -4.68 3.25 4.05
CA TYR A 111 -3.65 2.44 3.36
C TYR A 111 -2.22 2.89 3.63
N LYS A 112 -2.05 4.10 4.16
CA LYS A 112 -0.73 4.58 4.57
C LYS A 112 -0.36 3.84 5.86
N ARG A 113 0.80 3.18 5.85
CA ARG A 113 1.37 2.60 7.06
C ARG A 113 1.69 3.75 8.00
N ILE A 114 0.82 3.93 8.99
CA ILE A 114 1.09 4.79 10.13
C ILE A 114 2.28 4.10 10.80
N SER A 115 3.48 4.69 10.67
CA SER A 115 4.56 4.36 11.59
C SER A 115 4.14 4.93 12.93
N TYR A 116 3.27 4.21 13.63
CA TYR A 116 3.13 4.41 15.05
C TYR A 116 4.53 4.10 15.60
N LYS A 117 5.31 5.14 15.90
CA LYS A 117 6.33 5.01 16.92
C LYS A 117 5.57 4.49 18.11
N VAL A 118 5.67 3.18 18.35
CA VAL A 118 5.09 2.57 19.52
C VAL A 118 5.82 3.22 20.70
N CYS A 119 5.23 4.27 21.27
CA CYS A 119 5.49 4.60 22.65
C CYS A 119 4.83 3.46 23.42
N LEU A 120 5.61 2.41 23.68
CA LEU A 120 5.24 1.33 24.57
C LEU A 120 5.06 1.95 25.97
N VAL A 121 3.93 2.58 26.21
CA VAL A 121 3.42 2.70 27.57
C VAL A 121 2.82 1.33 27.88
N TYR A 122 3.71 0.38 28.20
CA TYR A 122 3.33 -0.80 28.94
C TYR A 122 2.69 -0.30 30.24
N SER A 123 1.36 -0.21 30.29
CA SER A 123 0.66 -0.31 31.56
C SER A 123 0.81 -1.76 32.02
N VAL A 124 1.96 -2.05 32.65
CA VAL A 124 2.14 -3.21 33.51
C VAL A 124 1.13 -3.06 34.65
N THR A 125 -0.08 -3.57 34.44
CA THR A 125 -0.92 -3.99 35.56
C THR A 125 -0.70 -5.48 35.73
N VAL A 126 0.46 -5.81 36.32
CA VAL A 126 0.63 -7.08 37.02
C VAL A 126 -0.23 -6.97 38.28
N THR A 127 -1.53 -7.22 38.13
CA THR A 127 -2.33 -7.68 39.26
C THR A 127 -2.09 -9.17 39.40
N ALA A 128 -0.92 -9.50 39.96
CA ALA A 128 -0.68 -10.77 40.62
C ALA A 128 -1.59 -10.84 41.86
N SER A 129 -2.89 -11.07 41.64
CA SER A 129 -3.88 -11.40 42.67
C SER A 129 -4.65 -12.65 42.25
N ALA A 130 -3.90 -13.72 41.97
CA ALA A 130 -4.45 -15.07 41.83
C ALA A 130 -3.47 -16.09 42.44
N ARG A 131 -2.90 -15.75 43.60
CA ARG A 131 -2.14 -16.67 44.45
C ARG A 131 -2.69 -16.69 45.88
N PHE A 132 -4.01 -16.60 45.99
CA PHE A 132 -4.74 -16.81 47.23
C PHE A 132 -5.33 -18.23 47.22
N ASN A 133 -4.46 -19.23 47.37
CA ASN A 133 -4.79 -20.58 47.86
C ASN A 133 -3.56 -21.48 47.75
N PHE A 134 -2.65 -21.36 48.73
CA PHE A 134 -1.94 -22.50 49.33
C PHE A 134 -1.05 -22.02 50.47
N MET A 135 -1.13 -22.67 51.64
CA MET A 135 -0.09 -22.73 52.69
C MET A 135 0.03 -21.58 53.72
N LEU A 136 -0.93 -21.50 54.66
CA LEU A 136 -0.72 -21.28 56.12
C LEU A 136 -2.13 -21.31 56.78
N MET A 137 -2.61 -22.38 57.41
CA MET A 137 -2.20 -22.84 58.74
C MET A 137 -2.60 -24.31 58.92
N GLU A 138 -1.67 -25.22 58.64
CA GLU A 138 -1.60 -26.51 59.31
C GLU A 138 -0.70 -26.30 60.54
N LYS A 139 -1.30 -25.76 61.61
CA LYS A 139 -0.82 -25.75 63.00
C LYS A 139 -1.82 -24.96 63.85
N LEU A 140 -2.84 -25.66 64.33
CA LEU A 140 -3.38 -25.62 65.70
C LEU A 140 -4.46 -26.71 65.82
#